data_AF-A0A660RHU2-F1
#
_entry.id   AF-A0A660RHU2-F1
#
_cell.length_a   1.000
_cell.length_b   1.000
_cell.length_c   1.000
_cell.angle_alpha   90.00
_cell.angle_beta   90.00
_cell.angle_gamma   90.00
#
_symmetry.space_group_name_H-M   'P 1'
#
loop_
_entity.id
_entity.type
_entity.pdbx_description
1 polymer ?
#
loop_
_entity_poly.entity_id
_entity_poly.type
_entity_poly.pdbx_seq_one_letter_code
_entity_poly.pdbx_strand_id
1 'polypeptide(L)'
;ADREKIEDSLEKLKEITTRPIGVIELKHDLDIETVTEIFVRINSEGVPLNQADFAMSKIAANETYNGPTLRKAIDYFCHLIRAPEFFSSIKEVDKEFSETEFFQKISWLKDENEDLYDPGYSDLLRVAFTSEFNRGKLADLVSLLSGRNFETRTYEEEIARTSFEKLKKGILNFVNETNFKRFIMIIKSTGFISPGMIRSKNALNFAYILYLKLRAQGYNPVEIERYIRKWFVLSILTKRYSGSPESQFDFDIRNISSRKFDEFLKDVEAAQLSDAYWNSSLIQSLKTSVASSPYFNVFLAAQVKFNDKGFLSRDITVKDLISQRGDIHHIFPKDYLKSKGLKRSEYNQIANYAYTQSEINIKIGKKSPKEYLSGVFKQCEGGELKYGGISNKQMLLQNLKENCIPEDTKDMEFEQFEHFLEKRRILMAKKIKEYYYSL
;
A
#
# COMPACT_ATOMS: atom_id res chain seq x y z
N ALA A 1 -18.60 5.81 -39.17
CA ALA A 1 -17.29 6.23 -38.66
C ALA A 1 -16.80 7.39 -39.51
N ASP A 2 -16.10 8.35 -38.90
CA ASP A 2 -15.60 9.53 -39.58
C ASP A 2 -14.50 9.14 -40.57
N ARG A 3 -14.71 9.41 -41.86
CA ARG A 3 -13.87 8.93 -42.98
C ARG A 3 -12.46 9.51 -42.89
N GLU A 4 -12.35 10.76 -42.46
CA GLU A 4 -11.10 11.50 -42.31
C GLU A 4 -10.21 10.87 -41.23
N LYS A 5 -10.81 10.46 -40.10
CA LYS A 5 -10.10 9.73 -39.03
C LYS A 5 -9.56 8.37 -39.46
N ILE A 6 -10.28 7.66 -40.33
CA ILE A 6 -9.83 6.36 -40.83
C ILE A 6 -8.66 6.53 -41.79
N GLU A 7 -8.73 7.52 -42.67
CA GLU A 7 -7.66 7.85 -43.62
C GLU A 7 -6.39 8.27 -42.90
N ASP A 8 -6.48 9.19 -41.93
CA ASP A 8 -5.37 9.60 -41.05
C ASP A 8 -4.74 8.41 -40.31
N SER A 9 -5.56 7.48 -39.83
CA SER A 9 -5.07 6.31 -39.09
C SER A 9 -4.33 5.33 -40.00
N LEU A 10 -4.81 5.15 -41.24
CA LEU A 10 -4.17 4.31 -42.24
C LEU A 10 -2.88 4.94 -42.78
N GLU A 11 -2.83 6.27 -42.91
CA GLU A 11 -1.63 6.98 -43.35
C GLU A 11 -0.52 6.91 -42.29
N LYS A 12 -0.86 7.14 -41.02
CA LYS A 12 0.05 6.90 -39.88
C LYS A 12 0.57 5.46 -39.80
N LEU A 13 -0.25 4.48 -40.16
CA LEU A 13 0.17 3.07 -40.20
C LEU A 13 1.18 2.82 -41.34
N LYS A 14 0.96 3.40 -42.52
CA LYS A 14 1.88 3.28 -43.68
C LYS A 14 3.26 3.89 -43.38
N GLU A 15 3.29 5.02 -42.67
CA GLU A 15 4.53 5.69 -42.27
C GLU A 15 5.45 4.85 -41.39
N ILE A 16 4.96 3.80 -40.73
CA ILE A 16 5.80 2.92 -39.90
C ILE A 16 6.94 2.29 -40.72
N THR A 17 6.71 2.01 -42.01
CA THR A 17 7.72 1.36 -42.87
C THR A 17 8.88 2.26 -43.26
N THR A 18 8.70 3.58 -43.20
CA THR A 18 9.70 4.58 -43.60
C THR A 18 10.29 5.34 -42.42
N ARG A 19 9.88 5.02 -41.19
CA ARG A 19 10.41 5.66 -39.98
C ARG A 19 11.89 5.28 -39.79
N PRO A 20 12.80 6.27 -39.67
CA PRO A 20 14.20 5.98 -39.38
C PRO A 20 14.33 5.40 -37.97
N ILE A 21 14.93 4.21 -37.87
CA ILE A 21 15.24 3.59 -36.58
C ILE A 21 16.68 3.97 -36.21
N GLY A 22 16.82 4.81 -35.18
CA GLY A 22 18.12 5.09 -34.59
C GLY A 22 18.63 3.88 -33.83
N VAL A 23 19.76 3.32 -34.25
CA VAL A 23 20.47 2.26 -33.53
C VAL A 23 21.64 2.89 -32.78
N ILE A 24 21.69 2.71 -31.46
CA ILE A 24 22.80 3.16 -30.62
C ILE A 24 23.44 1.91 -30.03
N GLU A 25 24.68 1.64 -30.42
CA GLU A 25 25.47 0.55 -29.86
C GLU A 25 26.18 1.02 -28.58
N LEU A 26 25.92 0.31 -27.48
CA LEU A 26 26.53 0.56 -26.19
C LEU A 26 27.65 -0.45 -25.95
N LYS A 27 28.74 0.00 -25.31
CA LYS A 27 29.84 -0.91 -24.94
C LYS A 27 29.36 -1.97 -23.94
N HIS A 28 29.87 -3.18 -24.10
CA HIS A 28 29.46 -4.37 -23.32
C HIS A 28 29.80 -4.30 -21.82
N ASP A 29 30.70 -3.40 -21.43
CA ASP A 29 31.19 -3.21 -20.06
C ASP A 29 30.41 -2.15 -19.27
N LEU A 30 29.48 -1.44 -19.91
CA LEU A 30 28.60 -0.48 -19.25
C LEU A 30 27.69 -1.19 -18.25
N ASP A 31 27.54 -0.59 -17.07
CA ASP A 31 26.61 -1.08 -16.07
C ASP A 31 25.16 -0.77 -16.47
N ILE A 32 24.24 -1.56 -15.93
CA ILE A 32 22.81 -1.46 -16.27
C ILE A 32 22.18 -0.16 -15.78
N GLU A 33 22.68 0.47 -14.72
CA GLU A 33 22.18 1.78 -14.29
C GLU A 33 22.52 2.83 -15.36
N THR A 34 23.75 2.84 -15.86
CA THR A 34 24.18 3.70 -16.98
C THR A 34 23.39 3.42 -18.26
N VAL A 35 23.17 2.15 -18.62
CA VAL A 35 22.32 1.79 -19.78
C VAL A 35 20.89 2.30 -19.57
N THR A 36 20.32 2.11 -18.39
CA THR A 36 18.98 2.60 -18.03
C THR A 36 18.91 4.11 -18.14
N GLU A 37 19.90 4.84 -17.60
CA GLU A 37 19.97 6.30 -17.70
C GLU A 37 20.09 6.78 -19.16
N ILE A 38 20.93 6.13 -19.97
CA ILE A 38 21.06 6.44 -21.39
C ILE A 38 19.71 6.27 -22.09
N PHE A 39 19.03 5.15 -21.86
CA PHE A 39 17.71 4.89 -22.43
C PHE A 39 16.63 5.87 -21.94
N VAL A 40 16.61 6.20 -20.64
CA VAL A 40 15.67 7.18 -20.07
C VAL A 40 15.92 8.57 -20.67
N ARG A 41 17.19 8.95 -20.87
CA ARG A 41 17.55 10.23 -21.51
C ARG A 41 17.20 10.25 -23.00
N ILE A 42 17.34 9.13 -23.71
CA ILE A 42 16.94 8.99 -25.12
C ILE A 42 15.41 9.05 -25.24
N ASN A 43 14.69 8.43 -24.30
CA ASN A 43 13.23 8.46 -24.20
C ASN A 43 12.70 9.69 -23.45
N SER A 44 13.39 10.83 -23.51
CA SER A 44 13.03 12.05 -22.76
C SER A 44 11.66 12.65 -23.12
N GLU A 45 11.09 12.26 -24.27
CA GLU A 45 9.71 12.61 -24.68
C GLU A 45 8.73 11.42 -24.62
N GLY A 46 9.17 10.24 -24.17
CA GLY A 46 8.41 8.99 -24.12
C GLY A 46 8.16 8.46 -22.69
N VAL A 47 7.64 7.23 -22.58
CA VAL A 47 7.51 6.55 -21.29
C VAL A 47 8.90 6.11 -20.82
N PRO A 48 9.40 6.59 -19.66
CA PRO A 48 10.72 6.21 -19.17
C PRO A 48 10.75 4.72 -18.84
N LEU A 49 11.70 4.00 -19.45
CA LEU A 49 11.98 2.60 -19.11
C LEU A 49 12.57 2.53 -17.70
N ASN A 50 11.96 1.71 -16.85
CA ASN A 50 12.46 1.45 -15.51
C ASN A 50 13.27 0.14 -15.47
N GLN A 51 14.01 -0.11 -14.39
CA GLN A 51 14.85 -1.31 -14.25
C GLN A 51 14.06 -2.63 -14.36
N ALA A 52 12.77 -2.64 -14.00
CA ALA A 52 11.92 -3.82 -14.17
C ALA A 52 11.64 -4.11 -15.65
N ASP A 53 11.56 -3.09 -16.51
CA ASP A 53 11.39 -3.27 -17.96
C ASP A 53 12.63 -3.94 -18.59
N PHE A 54 13.83 -3.57 -18.13
CA PHE A 54 15.07 -4.24 -18.53
C PHE A 54 15.09 -5.70 -18.05
N ALA A 55 14.65 -5.95 -16.81
CA ALA A 55 14.52 -7.32 -16.31
C ALA A 55 13.52 -8.14 -17.15
N MET A 56 12.33 -7.61 -17.43
CA MET A 56 11.34 -8.27 -18.30
C MET A 56 11.88 -8.53 -19.71
N SER A 57 12.66 -7.60 -20.26
CA SER A 57 13.29 -7.76 -21.57
C SER A 57 14.38 -8.84 -21.57
N LYS A 58 15.22 -8.89 -20.52
CA LYS A 58 16.23 -9.95 -20.37
C LYS A 58 15.62 -11.32 -20.11
N ILE A 59 14.53 -11.38 -19.34
CA ILE A 59 13.75 -12.61 -19.17
C ILE A 59 13.23 -13.05 -20.55
N ALA A 60 12.55 -12.18 -21.29
CA ALA A 60 11.94 -12.53 -22.57
C ALA A 60 12.95 -13.02 -23.63
N ALA A 61 14.14 -12.41 -23.66
CA ALA A 61 15.16 -12.72 -24.66
C ALA A 61 15.88 -14.06 -24.43
N ASN A 62 15.67 -14.73 -23.28
CA ASN A 62 16.35 -15.96 -22.94
C ASN A 62 15.50 -17.19 -23.27
N GLU A 63 15.73 -17.80 -24.43
CA GLU A 63 15.04 -19.04 -24.83
C GLU A 63 15.56 -20.27 -24.09
N THR A 64 16.85 -20.30 -23.73
CA THR A 64 17.52 -21.43 -23.06
C THR A 64 16.86 -21.84 -21.74
N TYR A 65 16.39 -20.87 -20.95
CA TYR A 65 15.81 -21.08 -19.62
C TYR A 65 14.30 -20.78 -19.58
N ASN A 66 13.61 -20.92 -20.71
CA ASN A 66 12.15 -20.70 -20.86
C ASN A 66 11.70 -19.29 -20.42
N GLY A 67 12.52 -18.29 -20.72
CA GLY A 67 12.27 -16.89 -20.43
C GLY A 67 10.93 -16.35 -20.95
N PRO A 68 10.53 -16.61 -22.21
CA PRO A 68 9.21 -16.22 -22.73
C PRO A 68 8.04 -16.73 -21.86
N THR A 69 8.10 -17.99 -21.41
CA THR A 69 7.08 -18.58 -20.53
C THR A 69 7.07 -17.92 -19.15
N LEU A 70 8.24 -17.65 -18.57
CA LEU A 70 8.34 -16.92 -17.30
C LEU A 70 7.74 -15.51 -17.41
N ARG A 71 8.02 -14.80 -18.51
CA ARG A 71 7.43 -13.48 -18.77
C ARG A 71 5.91 -13.56 -18.86
N LYS A 72 5.37 -14.49 -19.66
CA LYS A 72 3.92 -14.73 -19.76
C LYS A 72 3.31 -15.00 -18.38
N ALA A 73 3.97 -15.77 -17.52
CA ALA A 73 3.49 -16.04 -16.16
C ALA A 73 3.34 -14.76 -15.31
N ILE A 74 4.31 -13.85 -15.40
CA ILE A 74 4.26 -12.55 -14.70
C ILE A 74 3.14 -11.69 -15.27
N ASP A 75 3.09 -11.54 -16.60
CA ASP A 75 2.14 -10.67 -17.29
C ASP A 75 0.69 -11.16 -17.06
N TYR A 76 0.44 -12.45 -17.22
CA TYR A 76 -0.89 -13.03 -17.01
C TYR A 76 -1.33 -13.00 -15.56
N PHE A 77 -0.44 -13.24 -14.57
CA PHE A 77 -0.80 -13.06 -13.17
C PHE A 77 -1.25 -11.61 -12.89
N CYS A 78 -0.43 -10.63 -13.30
CA CYS A 78 -0.71 -9.21 -13.07
C CYS A 78 -1.95 -8.70 -13.81
N HIS A 79 -2.32 -9.34 -14.92
CA HIS A 79 -3.56 -9.04 -15.62
C HIS A 79 -4.76 -9.68 -14.92
N LEU A 80 -4.69 -10.99 -14.62
CA LEU A 80 -5.79 -11.76 -14.04
C LEU A 80 -6.17 -11.32 -12.63
N ILE A 81 -5.22 -10.85 -11.81
CA ILE A 81 -5.54 -10.31 -10.48
C ILE A 81 -6.48 -9.09 -10.55
N ARG A 82 -6.49 -8.36 -11.67
CA ARG A 82 -7.34 -7.18 -11.89
C ARG A 82 -8.56 -7.48 -12.75
N ALA A 83 -8.45 -8.45 -13.64
CA ALA A 83 -9.48 -8.82 -14.60
C ALA A 83 -9.61 -10.35 -14.69
N PRO A 84 -10.18 -11.01 -13.65
CA PRO A 84 -10.38 -12.46 -13.60
C PRO A 84 -11.10 -13.04 -14.83
N GLU A 85 -11.99 -12.25 -15.46
CA GLU A 85 -12.78 -12.63 -16.62
C GLU A 85 -11.94 -13.00 -17.85
N PHE A 86 -10.67 -12.56 -17.92
CA PHE A 86 -9.76 -12.89 -19.01
C PHE A 86 -9.18 -14.30 -18.92
N PHE A 87 -9.45 -15.05 -17.84
CA PHE A 87 -8.92 -16.40 -17.65
C PHE A 87 -9.27 -17.34 -18.81
N SER A 88 -10.53 -17.34 -19.25
CA SER A 88 -10.99 -18.16 -20.37
C SER A 88 -10.32 -17.77 -21.69
N SER A 89 -10.17 -16.46 -21.94
CA SER A 89 -9.51 -15.93 -23.14
C SER A 89 -8.05 -16.38 -23.25
N ILE A 90 -7.30 -16.34 -22.13
CA ILE A 90 -5.92 -16.83 -22.10
C ILE A 90 -5.89 -18.32 -22.45
N LYS A 91 -6.81 -19.10 -21.88
CA LYS A 91 -6.91 -20.55 -22.12
C LYS A 91 -7.14 -20.90 -23.60
N GLU A 92 -7.93 -20.09 -24.29
CA GLU A 92 -8.28 -20.31 -25.69
C GLU A 92 -7.20 -19.84 -26.66
N VAL A 93 -6.57 -18.70 -26.38
CA VAL A 93 -5.61 -18.03 -27.28
C VAL A 93 -4.20 -18.55 -27.11
N ASP A 94 -3.73 -18.76 -25.87
CA ASP A 94 -2.37 -19.20 -25.56
C ASP A 94 -2.36 -20.63 -25.01
N LYS A 95 -2.64 -21.59 -25.89
CA LYS A 95 -2.70 -23.02 -25.55
C LYS A 95 -1.39 -23.53 -24.98
N GLU A 96 -0.26 -23.08 -25.55
CA GLU A 96 1.07 -23.45 -25.09
C GLU A 96 1.29 -23.04 -23.62
N PHE A 97 0.98 -21.79 -23.25
CA PHE A 97 1.08 -21.35 -21.86
C PHE A 97 0.10 -22.09 -20.95
N SER A 98 -1.10 -22.38 -21.44
CA SER A 98 -2.18 -23.01 -20.68
C SER A 98 -1.85 -24.43 -20.21
N GLU A 99 -0.92 -25.10 -20.89
CA GLU A 99 -0.43 -26.44 -20.53
C GLU A 99 0.72 -26.39 -19.49
N THR A 100 1.25 -25.20 -19.19
CA THR A 100 2.38 -25.04 -18.25
C THR A 100 1.97 -25.12 -16.79
N GLU A 101 2.94 -25.41 -15.91
CA GLU A 101 2.73 -25.37 -14.47
C GLU A 101 2.31 -23.97 -13.97
N PHE A 102 2.74 -22.90 -14.65
CA PHE A 102 2.43 -21.53 -14.25
C PHE A 102 0.94 -21.25 -14.37
N PHE A 103 0.32 -21.66 -15.49
CA PHE A 103 -1.13 -21.47 -15.68
C PHE A 103 -1.94 -22.21 -14.60
N GLN A 104 -1.53 -23.43 -14.24
CA GLN A 104 -2.15 -24.18 -13.15
C GLN A 104 -2.00 -23.47 -11.80
N LYS A 105 -0.85 -22.84 -11.53
CA LYS A 105 -0.59 -22.13 -10.26
C LYS A 105 -1.34 -20.81 -10.14
N ILE A 106 -1.79 -20.22 -11.24
CA ILE A 106 -2.58 -18.98 -11.25
C ILE A 106 -4.07 -19.20 -11.53
N SER A 107 -4.52 -20.45 -11.67
CA SER A 107 -5.91 -20.75 -12.05
C SER A 107 -6.95 -20.32 -11.03
N TRP A 108 -6.54 -20.13 -9.78
CA TRP A 108 -7.39 -19.63 -8.69
C TRP A 108 -7.81 -18.17 -8.89
N LEU A 109 -7.09 -17.41 -9.73
CA LEU A 109 -7.40 -16.00 -9.99
C LEU A 109 -8.75 -15.80 -10.68
N LYS A 110 -9.26 -16.81 -11.39
CA LYS A 110 -10.58 -16.74 -12.05
C LYS A 110 -11.73 -16.49 -11.07
N ASP A 111 -11.54 -16.88 -9.80
CA ASP A 111 -12.52 -16.78 -8.72
C ASP A 111 -12.12 -15.70 -7.69
N GLU A 112 -11.05 -14.94 -7.95
CA GLU A 112 -10.52 -13.93 -7.03
C GLU A 112 -11.34 -12.62 -7.11
N ASN A 113 -11.61 -12.02 -5.94
CA ASN A 113 -12.43 -10.81 -5.84
C ASN A 113 -11.86 -9.78 -4.85
N GLU A 114 -10.72 -10.06 -4.21
CA GLU A 114 -10.05 -9.15 -3.29
C GLU A 114 -9.12 -8.18 -4.03
N ASP A 115 -9.27 -6.88 -3.78
CA ASP A 115 -8.53 -5.81 -4.47
C ASP A 115 -7.46 -5.13 -3.60
N LEU A 116 -7.21 -5.64 -2.38
CA LEU A 116 -6.30 -5.01 -1.42
C LEU A 116 -4.85 -4.91 -1.92
N TYR A 117 -4.44 -5.82 -2.82
CA TYR A 117 -3.11 -5.83 -3.40
C TYR A 117 -3.12 -6.31 -4.86
N ASP A 118 -3.11 -5.35 -5.78
CA ASP A 118 -3.05 -5.61 -7.23
C ASP A 118 -1.65 -5.28 -7.80
N PRO A 119 -0.66 -6.18 -7.66
CA PRO A 119 0.71 -5.94 -8.11
C PRO A 119 0.79 -5.74 -9.62
N GLY A 120 1.63 -4.82 -10.08
CA GLY A 120 2.12 -4.82 -11.46
C GLY A 120 3.34 -5.71 -11.59
N TYR A 121 3.84 -5.91 -12.82
CA TYR A 121 5.01 -6.76 -13.07
C TYR A 121 6.25 -6.28 -12.29
N SER A 122 6.43 -4.96 -12.14
CA SER A 122 7.52 -4.37 -11.34
C SER A 122 7.43 -4.75 -9.86
N ASP A 123 6.22 -4.79 -9.29
CA ASP A 123 6.00 -5.21 -7.90
C ASP A 123 6.28 -6.71 -7.73
N LEU A 124 5.73 -7.54 -8.62
CA LEU A 124 5.91 -8.98 -8.60
C LEU A 124 7.39 -9.35 -8.73
N LEU A 125 8.09 -8.79 -9.72
CA LEU A 125 9.52 -8.99 -9.92
C LEU A 125 10.31 -8.59 -8.69
N ARG A 126 10.01 -7.43 -8.10
CA ARG A 126 10.69 -6.95 -6.90
C ARG A 126 10.49 -7.90 -5.73
N VAL A 127 9.27 -8.40 -5.50
CA VAL A 127 9.01 -9.35 -4.41
C VAL A 127 9.68 -10.70 -4.65
N ALA A 128 9.53 -11.27 -5.84
CA ALA A 128 10.12 -12.55 -6.22
C ALA A 128 11.66 -12.50 -6.15
N PHE A 129 12.26 -11.43 -6.68
CA PHE A 129 13.70 -11.23 -6.65
C PHE A 129 14.22 -11.03 -5.22
N THR A 130 13.67 -10.07 -4.47
CA THR A 130 14.24 -9.74 -3.17
C THR A 130 14.12 -10.91 -2.18
N SER A 131 13.02 -11.65 -2.20
CA SER A 131 12.82 -12.80 -1.29
C SER A 131 13.78 -13.97 -1.54
N GLU A 132 14.17 -14.25 -2.80
CA GLU A 132 15.03 -15.39 -3.15
C GLU A 132 16.52 -15.05 -3.27
N PHE A 133 16.86 -13.80 -3.63
CA PHE A 133 18.24 -13.39 -3.91
C PHE A 133 18.92 -12.64 -2.77
N ASN A 134 18.16 -12.20 -1.76
CA ASN A 134 18.64 -11.36 -0.66
C ASN A 134 19.25 -10.03 -1.14
N ARG A 135 18.65 -9.46 -2.20
CA ARG A 135 19.07 -8.20 -2.83
C ARG A 135 17.87 -7.32 -3.14
N GLY A 136 18.02 -6.00 -2.98
CA GLY A 136 16.93 -5.04 -3.16
C GLY A 136 16.94 -4.25 -4.46
N LYS A 137 18.06 -4.24 -5.20
CA LYS A 137 18.24 -3.44 -6.42
C LYS A 137 17.89 -4.27 -7.66
N LEU A 138 16.95 -3.82 -8.48
CA LEU A 138 16.55 -4.57 -9.69
C LEU A 138 17.67 -4.62 -10.74
N ALA A 139 18.58 -3.64 -10.78
CA ALA A 139 19.79 -3.71 -11.61
C ALA A 139 20.65 -4.96 -11.33
N ASP A 140 20.67 -5.45 -10.08
CA ASP A 140 21.37 -6.68 -9.73
C ASP A 140 20.70 -7.90 -10.37
N LEU A 141 19.36 -7.93 -10.47
CA LEU A 141 18.63 -9.01 -11.15
C LEU A 141 19.03 -9.08 -12.62
N VAL A 142 19.07 -7.94 -13.32
CA VAL A 142 19.46 -7.89 -14.73
C VAL A 142 20.90 -8.40 -14.92
N SER A 143 21.81 -8.02 -14.02
CA SER A 143 23.20 -8.50 -14.03
C SER A 143 23.29 -10.01 -13.84
N LEU A 144 22.55 -10.54 -12.87
CA LEU A 144 22.53 -11.97 -12.52
C LEU A 144 21.93 -12.84 -13.63
N LEU A 145 20.81 -12.40 -14.22
CA LEU A 145 20.20 -13.09 -15.37
C LEU A 145 21.12 -13.08 -16.61
N SER A 146 22.02 -12.11 -16.71
CA SER A 146 23.04 -12.07 -17.77
C SER A 146 24.24 -12.98 -17.46
N GLY A 147 24.31 -13.60 -16.28
CA GLY A 147 25.42 -14.46 -15.85
C GLY A 147 26.56 -13.71 -15.16
N ARG A 148 26.39 -12.44 -14.79
CA ARG A 148 27.48 -11.64 -14.22
C ARG A 148 27.87 -12.14 -12.83
N ASN A 149 29.13 -12.50 -12.68
CA ASN A 149 29.77 -12.70 -11.38
C ASN A 149 30.23 -11.35 -10.82
N PHE A 150 29.76 -10.97 -9.63
CA PHE A 150 30.12 -9.69 -9.02
C PHE A 150 31.54 -9.64 -8.45
N GLU A 151 32.14 -10.79 -8.12
CA GLU A 151 33.48 -10.90 -7.54
C GLU A 151 34.55 -10.88 -8.64
N THR A 152 34.44 -11.79 -9.61
CA THR A 152 35.39 -11.92 -10.72
C THR A 152 35.13 -10.93 -11.85
N ARG A 153 33.93 -10.31 -11.88
CA ARG A 153 33.46 -9.42 -12.96
C ARG A 153 33.38 -10.09 -14.34
N THR A 154 33.29 -11.42 -14.37
CA THR A 154 33.12 -12.22 -15.59
C THR A 154 31.66 -12.64 -15.81
N TYR A 155 31.35 -13.16 -16.99
CA TYR A 155 30.06 -13.76 -17.31
C TYR A 155 30.16 -15.29 -17.30
N GLU A 156 29.29 -15.92 -16.53
CA GLU A 156 29.29 -17.36 -16.26
C GLU A 156 27.88 -17.93 -16.51
N GLU A 157 27.80 -18.95 -17.36
CA GLU A 157 26.53 -19.59 -17.75
C GLU A 157 25.80 -20.21 -16.53
N GLU A 158 26.55 -20.79 -15.59
CA GLU A 158 26.00 -21.33 -14.35
C GLU A 158 25.33 -20.27 -13.46
N ILE A 159 25.84 -19.04 -13.45
CA ILE A 159 25.20 -17.93 -12.73
C ILE A 159 23.87 -17.58 -13.39
N ALA A 160 23.82 -17.54 -14.73
CA ALA A 160 22.57 -17.30 -15.45
C ALA A 160 21.55 -18.41 -15.16
N ARG A 161 21.93 -19.68 -15.31
CA ARG A 161 21.09 -20.85 -15.04
C ARG A 161 20.48 -20.80 -13.63
N THR A 162 21.34 -20.67 -12.61
CA THR A 162 20.90 -20.62 -11.20
C THR A 162 20.05 -19.39 -10.90
N SER A 163 20.28 -18.26 -11.58
CA SER A 163 19.47 -17.06 -11.45
C SER A 163 18.07 -17.25 -12.03
N PHE A 164 17.93 -17.87 -13.21
CA PHE A 164 16.62 -18.19 -13.77
C PHE A 164 15.85 -19.21 -12.90
N GLU A 165 16.53 -20.21 -12.33
CA GLU A 165 15.91 -21.16 -11.39
C GLU A 165 15.39 -20.48 -10.12
N LYS A 166 16.19 -19.60 -9.52
CA LYS A 166 15.79 -18.81 -8.33
C LYS A 166 14.63 -17.87 -8.65
N LEU A 167 14.68 -17.19 -9.79
CA LEU A 167 13.60 -16.30 -10.22
C LEU A 167 12.30 -17.06 -10.45
N LYS A 168 12.35 -18.20 -11.15
CA LYS A 168 11.21 -19.10 -11.34
C LYS A 168 10.60 -19.50 -9.99
N LYS A 169 11.42 -19.93 -9.04
CA LYS A 169 10.97 -20.27 -7.69
C LYS A 169 10.31 -19.08 -6.98
N GLY A 170 10.89 -17.88 -7.06
CA GLY A 170 10.33 -16.66 -6.49
C GLY A 170 8.97 -16.31 -7.07
N ILE A 171 8.81 -16.42 -8.40
CA ILE A 171 7.53 -16.21 -9.08
C ILE A 171 6.49 -17.24 -8.61
N LEU A 172 6.84 -18.52 -8.59
CA LEU A 172 5.94 -19.59 -8.12
C LEU A 172 5.51 -19.38 -6.66
N ASN A 173 6.43 -18.92 -5.80
CA ASN A 173 6.14 -18.60 -4.40
C ASN A 173 5.22 -17.38 -4.26
N PHE A 174 5.41 -16.37 -5.11
CA PHE A 174 4.60 -15.16 -5.14
C PHE A 174 3.15 -15.46 -5.56
N VAL A 175 2.96 -16.20 -6.65
CA VAL A 175 1.64 -16.46 -7.24
C VAL A 175 0.89 -17.60 -6.54
N ASN A 176 1.53 -18.29 -5.59
CA ASN A 176 0.92 -19.37 -4.85
C ASN A 176 -0.31 -18.88 -4.07
N GLU A 177 -1.48 -19.47 -4.34
CA GLU A 177 -2.76 -19.11 -3.73
C GLU A 177 -2.69 -19.02 -2.21
N THR A 178 -2.12 -20.04 -1.57
CA THR A 178 -2.06 -20.11 -0.10
C THR A 178 -1.18 -19.01 0.47
N ASN A 179 -0.04 -18.74 -0.14
CA ASN A 179 0.85 -17.66 0.29
C ASN A 179 0.18 -16.30 0.13
N PHE A 180 -0.39 -16.04 -1.05
CA PHE A 180 -1.01 -14.76 -1.39
C PHE A 180 -2.23 -14.49 -0.50
N LYS A 181 -3.19 -15.42 -0.44
CA LYS A 181 -4.41 -15.26 0.37
C LYS A 181 -4.09 -15.11 1.87
N ARG A 182 -3.16 -15.89 2.42
CA ARG A 182 -2.74 -15.75 3.83
C ARG A 182 -2.08 -14.40 4.08
N PHE A 183 -1.19 -13.95 3.19
CA PHE A 183 -0.58 -12.64 3.31
C PHE A 183 -1.63 -11.53 3.35
N ILE A 184 -2.61 -11.56 2.45
CA ILE A 184 -3.70 -10.57 2.42
C ILE A 184 -4.55 -10.63 3.70
N MET A 185 -4.89 -11.82 4.19
CA MET A 185 -5.58 -11.97 5.47
C MET A 185 -4.80 -11.33 6.63
N ILE A 186 -3.48 -11.50 6.66
CA ILE A 186 -2.62 -10.88 7.67
C ILE A 186 -2.67 -9.35 7.57
N ILE A 187 -2.57 -8.78 6.37
CA ILE A 187 -2.69 -7.34 6.17
C ILE A 187 -4.07 -6.84 6.60
N LYS A 188 -5.17 -7.49 6.19
CA LYS A 188 -6.53 -7.11 6.63
C LYS A 188 -6.71 -7.16 8.13
N SER A 189 -6.05 -8.11 8.80
CA SER A 189 -6.10 -8.24 10.26
C SER A 189 -5.44 -7.07 11.01
N THR A 190 -4.68 -6.21 10.33
CA THR A 190 -4.19 -4.93 10.88
C THR A 190 -5.25 -3.82 10.83
N GLY A 191 -6.39 -4.04 10.17
CA GLY A 191 -7.43 -3.03 10.00
C GLY A 191 -7.31 -2.22 8.70
N PHE A 192 -6.28 -2.47 7.88
CA PHE A 192 -6.23 -1.99 6.50
C PHE A 192 -7.12 -2.87 5.62
N ILE A 193 -8.37 -2.47 5.47
CA ILE A 193 -9.43 -3.29 4.85
C ILE A 193 -9.87 -2.82 3.47
N SER A 194 -9.28 -1.74 2.95
CA SER A 194 -9.61 -1.16 1.65
C SER A 194 -8.34 -0.67 0.96
N PRO A 195 -8.24 -0.79 -0.38
CA PRO A 195 -7.07 -0.32 -1.13
C PRO A 195 -6.78 1.17 -0.91
N GLY A 196 -7.82 1.99 -0.73
CA GLY A 196 -7.67 3.43 -0.49
C GLY A 196 -6.90 3.79 0.79
N MET A 197 -6.87 2.88 1.77
CA MET A 197 -6.12 3.05 3.01
C MET A 197 -4.61 2.84 2.80
N ILE A 198 -4.21 2.08 1.79
CA ILE A 198 -2.82 1.71 1.55
C ILE A 198 -2.19 2.68 0.55
N ARG A 199 -1.38 3.61 1.07
CA ARG A 199 -0.76 4.67 0.27
C ARG A 199 0.67 4.35 -0.18
N SER A 200 1.24 3.25 0.29
CA SER A 200 2.60 2.83 -0.04
C SER A 200 2.60 1.38 -0.53
N LYS A 201 2.69 1.22 -1.85
CA LYS A 201 2.80 -0.11 -2.48
C LYS A 201 4.09 -0.81 -2.09
N ASN A 202 5.19 -0.06 -1.94
CA ASN A 202 6.47 -0.62 -1.48
C ASN A 202 6.39 -1.19 -0.06
N ALA A 203 5.57 -0.62 0.83
CA ALA A 203 5.36 -1.22 2.15
C ALA A 203 4.66 -2.58 2.07
N LEU A 204 3.68 -2.74 1.17
CA LEU A 204 3.07 -4.05 0.89
C LEU A 204 4.06 -5.01 0.24
N ASN A 205 4.79 -4.56 -0.78
CA ASN A 205 5.80 -5.37 -1.47
C ASN A 205 6.81 -5.92 -0.46
N PHE A 206 7.34 -5.08 0.42
CA PHE A 206 8.30 -5.54 1.42
C PHE A 206 7.68 -6.43 2.49
N ALA A 207 6.45 -6.15 2.92
CA ALA A 207 5.73 -7.04 3.82
C ALA A 207 5.54 -8.44 3.20
N TYR A 208 5.30 -8.54 1.89
CA TYR A 208 5.19 -9.82 1.21
C TYR A 208 6.55 -10.50 1.01
N ILE A 209 7.61 -9.74 0.71
CA ILE A 209 9.00 -10.22 0.71
C ILE A 209 9.32 -10.87 2.06
N LEU A 210 9.02 -10.17 3.16
CA LEU A 210 9.27 -10.64 4.51
C LEU A 210 8.48 -11.93 4.79
N TYR A 211 7.20 -11.98 4.40
CA TYR A 211 6.37 -13.18 4.55
C TYR A 211 6.98 -14.39 3.85
N LEU A 212 7.34 -14.26 2.57
CA LEU A 212 7.94 -15.35 1.79
C LEU A 212 9.31 -15.76 2.35
N LYS A 213 10.12 -14.79 2.76
CA LYS A 213 11.47 -15.02 3.32
C LYS A 213 11.42 -15.80 4.63
N LEU A 214 10.59 -15.37 5.58
CA LEU A 214 10.47 -16.03 6.89
C LEU A 214 9.86 -17.43 6.75
N ARG A 215 8.90 -17.61 5.84
CA ARG A 215 8.37 -18.93 5.47
C ARG A 215 9.48 -19.86 4.96
N ALA A 216 10.33 -19.38 4.06
CA ALA A 216 11.44 -20.15 3.52
C ALA A 216 12.51 -20.49 4.57
N GLN A 217 12.67 -19.64 5.60
CA GLN A 217 13.55 -19.88 6.75
C GLN A 217 12.92 -20.78 7.83
N GLY A 218 11.69 -21.25 7.65
CA GLY A 218 11.04 -22.18 8.58
C GLY A 218 10.53 -21.54 9.88
N TYR A 219 10.28 -20.23 9.90
CA TYR A 219 9.69 -19.57 11.07
C TYR A 219 8.29 -20.09 11.37
N ASN A 220 7.91 -20.03 12.65
CA ASN A 220 6.58 -20.42 13.09
C ASN A 220 5.51 -19.50 12.43
N PRO A 221 4.42 -20.05 11.86
CA PRO A 221 3.36 -19.24 11.25
C PRO A 221 2.80 -18.14 12.14
N VAL A 222 2.62 -18.39 13.44
CA VAL A 222 2.10 -17.41 14.41
C VAL A 222 3.06 -16.22 14.56
N GLU A 223 4.37 -16.49 14.57
CA GLU A 223 5.38 -15.44 14.62
C GLU A 223 5.42 -14.64 13.34
N ILE A 224 5.34 -15.31 12.18
CA ILE A 224 5.26 -14.65 10.87
C ILE A 224 4.07 -13.68 10.86
N GLU A 225 2.88 -14.10 11.28
CA GLU A 225 1.70 -13.24 11.33
C GLU A 225 1.94 -11.98 12.17
N ARG A 226 2.52 -12.12 13.37
CA ARG A 226 2.88 -10.96 14.22
C ARG A 226 3.90 -10.04 13.53
N TYR A 227 4.94 -10.63 12.95
CA TYR A 227 6.04 -9.91 12.30
C TYR A 227 5.58 -9.13 11.08
N ILE A 228 4.75 -9.71 10.23
CA ILE A 228 4.23 -9.02 9.04
C ILE A 228 3.34 -7.84 9.46
N ARG A 229 2.44 -8.04 10.44
CA ARG A 229 1.58 -6.95 10.96
C ARG A 229 2.41 -5.78 11.48
N LYS A 230 3.37 -6.06 12.37
CA LYS A 230 4.24 -5.04 12.95
C LYS A 230 5.11 -4.35 11.91
N TRP A 231 5.76 -5.11 11.03
CA TRP A 231 6.67 -4.54 10.03
C TRP A 231 5.93 -3.67 9.02
N PHE A 232 4.75 -4.09 8.56
CA PHE A 232 3.93 -3.31 7.64
C PHE A 232 3.53 -1.96 8.23
N VAL A 233 2.98 -1.96 9.45
CA VAL A 233 2.53 -0.73 10.13
C VAL A 233 3.71 0.18 10.48
N LEU A 234 4.82 -0.39 10.99
CA LEU A 234 6.05 0.35 11.22
C LEU A 234 6.52 1.04 9.93
N SER A 235 6.53 0.32 8.81
CA SER A 235 7.00 0.85 7.52
C SER A 235 6.18 2.03 7.03
N ILE A 236 4.87 2.04 7.30
CA ILE A 236 3.99 3.19 7.00
C ILE A 236 4.29 4.36 7.94
N LEU A 237 4.37 4.10 9.25
CA LEU A 237 4.59 5.10 10.29
C LEU A 237 5.94 5.82 10.14
N THR A 238 6.98 5.11 9.72
CA THR A 238 8.34 5.65 9.59
C THR A 238 8.69 6.04 8.16
N LYS A 239 7.74 5.90 7.20
CA LYS A 239 7.94 6.14 5.77
C LYS A 239 9.15 5.38 5.20
N ARG A 240 9.43 4.19 5.75
CA ARG A 240 10.66 3.40 5.52
C ARG A 240 11.00 3.24 4.03
N TYR A 241 9.98 3.02 3.19
CA TYR A 241 10.14 2.74 1.76
C TYR A 241 9.66 3.86 0.83
N SER A 242 9.57 5.10 1.31
CA SER A 242 9.09 6.23 0.50
C SER A 242 10.20 7.04 -0.18
N GLY A 243 11.44 7.01 0.34
CA GLY A 243 12.57 7.76 -0.21
C GLY A 243 13.37 6.94 -1.24
N SER A 244 14.28 6.10 -0.75
CA SER A 244 15.12 5.22 -1.57
C SER A 244 14.73 3.75 -1.35
N PRO A 245 13.58 3.30 -1.91
CA PRO A 245 13.03 1.98 -1.62
C PRO A 245 14.00 0.84 -1.96
N GLU A 246 14.75 0.91 -3.07
CA GLU A 246 15.67 -0.16 -3.47
C GLU A 246 16.83 -0.35 -2.49
N SER A 247 17.47 0.74 -2.10
CA SER A 247 18.55 0.72 -1.10
C SER A 247 18.03 0.23 0.24
N GLN A 248 16.83 0.66 0.64
CA GLN A 248 16.24 0.22 1.90
C GLN A 248 15.82 -1.26 1.86
N PHE A 249 15.28 -1.73 0.73
CA PHE A 249 14.94 -3.14 0.52
C PHE A 249 16.19 -4.00 0.64
N ASP A 250 17.30 -3.57 0.02
CA ASP A 250 18.58 -4.28 0.04
C ASP A 250 19.17 -4.33 1.46
N PHE A 251 19.14 -3.21 2.19
CA PHE A 251 19.57 -3.17 3.58
C PHE A 251 18.74 -4.12 4.46
N ASP A 252 17.41 -4.07 4.35
CA ASP A 252 16.52 -4.85 5.19
C ASP A 252 16.63 -6.34 4.91
N ILE A 253 16.60 -6.76 3.64
CA ILE A 253 16.65 -8.18 3.30
C ILE A 253 18.00 -8.83 3.66
N ARG A 254 19.11 -8.07 3.59
CA ARG A 254 20.42 -8.54 4.04
C ARG A 254 20.42 -8.77 5.54
N ASN A 255 19.87 -7.85 6.33
CA ASN A 255 19.72 -8.01 7.78
C ASN A 255 18.82 -9.20 8.14
N ILE A 256 17.69 -9.36 7.46
CA ILE A 256 16.77 -10.50 7.65
C ILE A 256 17.45 -11.83 7.30
N SER A 257 18.41 -11.81 6.37
CA SER A 257 19.14 -13.01 5.95
C SER A 257 20.33 -13.35 6.86
N SER A 258 20.92 -12.37 7.55
CA SER A 258 22.14 -12.54 8.35
C SER A 258 21.89 -12.80 9.84
N ARG A 259 20.68 -12.54 10.35
CA ARG A 259 20.34 -12.73 11.77
C ARG A 259 18.84 -13.01 11.98
N LYS A 260 18.45 -13.34 13.22
CA LYS A 260 17.04 -13.58 13.56
C LYS A 260 16.21 -12.32 13.37
N PHE A 261 15.01 -12.49 12.83
CA PHE A 261 14.14 -11.36 12.52
C PHE A 261 13.64 -10.64 13.78
N ASP A 262 13.43 -11.35 14.89
CA ASP A 262 12.93 -10.75 16.11
C ASP A 262 13.93 -9.76 16.73
N GLU A 263 15.22 -10.08 16.68
CA GLU A 263 16.31 -9.19 17.07
C GLU A 263 16.36 -7.96 16.16
N PHE A 264 16.30 -8.17 14.83
CA PHE A 264 16.29 -7.05 13.89
C PHE A 264 15.07 -6.13 14.07
N LEU A 265 13.88 -6.70 14.25
CA LEU A 265 12.66 -5.93 14.50
C LEU A 265 12.79 -5.09 15.78
N LYS A 266 13.30 -5.67 16.89
CA LYS A 266 13.50 -4.96 18.15
C LYS A 266 14.46 -3.77 17.98
N ASP A 267 15.57 -3.96 17.27
CA ASP A 267 16.52 -2.88 16.99
C ASP A 267 15.87 -1.73 16.22
N VAL A 268 15.08 -2.06 15.18
CA VAL A 268 14.38 -1.07 14.36
C VAL A 268 13.28 -0.36 15.16
N GLU A 269 12.50 -1.10 15.96
CA GLU A 269 11.50 -0.53 16.87
C GLU A 269 12.15 0.43 17.87
N ALA A 270 13.25 0.04 18.52
CA ALA A 270 13.96 0.89 19.48
C ALA A 270 14.53 2.16 18.85
N ALA A 271 15.07 2.05 17.62
CA ALA A 271 15.64 3.18 16.91
C ALA A 271 14.59 4.15 16.35
N GLN A 272 13.46 3.64 15.83
CA GLN A 272 12.51 4.45 15.05
C GLN A 272 11.22 4.80 15.81
N LEU A 273 10.81 3.98 16.78
CA LEU A 273 9.56 4.12 17.54
C LEU A 273 9.84 4.42 19.02
N SER A 274 10.79 5.31 19.29
CA SER A 274 11.14 5.78 20.63
C SER A 274 10.01 6.62 21.27
N ASP A 275 10.12 6.92 22.56
CA ASP A 275 9.15 7.81 23.21
C ASP A 275 9.12 9.22 22.59
N ALA A 276 10.24 9.70 22.06
CA ALA A 276 10.28 10.96 21.30
C ALA A 276 9.47 10.87 20.00
N TYR A 277 9.48 9.70 19.33
CA TYR A 277 8.63 9.49 18.15
C TYR A 277 7.14 9.60 18.51
N TRP A 278 6.70 8.87 19.52
CA TRP A 278 5.30 8.81 19.92
C TRP A 278 4.77 10.12 20.50
N ASN A 279 5.58 10.77 21.36
CA ASN A 279 5.16 11.96 22.10
C ASN A 279 5.41 13.27 21.34
N SER A 280 6.11 13.23 20.20
CA SER A 280 6.48 14.44 19.45
C SER A 280 6.35 14.24 17.94
N SER A 281 7.16 13.36 17.34
CA SER A 281 7.26 13.25 15.86
C SER A 281 5.96 12.84 15.18
N LEU A 282 5.23 11.88 15.77
CA LEU A 282 3.94 11.43 15.24
C LEU A 282 2.88 12.53 15.34
N ILE A 283 2.84 13.26 16.46
CA ILE A 283 1.90 14.38 16.67
C ILE A 283 2.12 15.46 15.61
N GLN A 284 3.37 15.80 15.32
CA GLN A 284 3.70 16.73 14.22
C GLN A 284 3.32 16.18 12.86
N SER A 285 3.54 14.88 12.62
CA SER A 285 3.14 14.21 11.38
C SER A 285 1.63 14.18 11.15
N LEU A 286 0.83 14.28 12.23
CA LEU A 286 -0.62 14.40 12.17
C LEU A 286 -1.10 15.83 11.85
N LYS A 287 -0.22 16.83 11.79
CA LYS A 287 -0.53 18.19 11.35
C LYS A 287 -0.50 18.27 9.82
N THR A 288 -1.54 17.73 9.18
CA THR A 288 -1.68 17.75 7.71
C THR A 288 -3.13 17.93 7.29
N SER A 289 -3.32 18.47 6.09
CA SER A 289 -4.62 18.68 5.46
C SER A 289 -4.99 17.62 4.41
N VAL A 290 -4.10 16.65 4.18
CA VAL A 290 -4.27 15.61 3.17
C VAL A 290 -5.07 14.46 3.77
N ALA A 291 -6.32 14.29 3.31
CA ALA A 291 -7.22 13.22 3.78
C ALA A 291 -6.65 11.81 3.53
N SER A 292 -5.88 11.63 2.45
CA SER A 292 -5.17 10.38 2.14
C SER A 292 -3.83 10.23 2.88
N SER A 293 -3.65 10.94 4.00
CA SER A 293 -2.44 10.84 4.82
C SER A 293 -2.24 9.40 5.31
N PRO A 294 -1.03 8.81 5.14
CA PRO A 294 -0.75 7.48 5.69
C PRO A 294 -0.96 7.40 7.20
N TYR A 295 -0.68 8.48 7.95
CA TYR A 295 -0.89 8.54 9.40
C TYR A 295 -2.37 8.51 9.77
N PHE A 296 -3.22 9.18 8.99
CA PHE A 296 -4.67 9.12 9.19
C PHE A 296 -5.20 7.73 8.88
N ASN A 297 -4.69 7.08 7.81
CA ASN A 297 -5.08 5.71 7.50
C ASN A 297 -4.63 4.70 8.56
N VAL A 298 -3.47 4.90 9.22
CA VAL A 298 -3.08 4.09 10.39
C VAL A 298 -4.03 4.33 11.57
N PHE A 299 -4.45 5.58 11.81
CA PHE A 299 -5.48 5.87 12.82
C PHE A 299 -6.80 5.15 12.53
N LEU A 300 -7.27 5.19 11.27
CA LEU A 300 -8.47 4.47 10.85
C LEU A 300 -8.30 2.95 10.98
N ALA A 301 -7.13 2.41 10.63
CA ALA A 301 -6.82 0.99 10.82
C ALA A 301 -6.87 0.59 12.31
N ALA A 302 -6.39 1.46 13.21
CA ALA A 302 -6.53 1.27 14.65
C ALA A 302 -8.00 1.21 15.07
N GLN A 303 -8.85 2.12 14.56
CA GLN A 303 -10.28 2.11 14.83
C GLN A 303 -10.97 0.84 14.32
N VAL A 304 -10.59 0.37 13.12
CA VAL A 304 -11.08 -0.91 12.57
C VAL A 304 -10.63 -2.08 13.42
N LYS A 305 -9.36 -2.11 13.86
CA LYS A 305 -8.80 -3.19 14.69
C LYS A 305 -9.48 -3.30 16.05
N PHE A 306 -9.79 -2.17 16.67
CA PHE A 306 -10.48 -2.10 17.95
C PHE A 306 -12.00 -2.18 17.83
N ASN A 307 -12.53 -2.32 16.60
CA ASN A 307 -13.95 -2.41 16.32
C ASN A 307 -14.75 -1.17 16.82
N ASP A 308 -14.09 0.00 16.75
CA ASP A 308 -14.65 1.28 17.20
C ASP A 308 -15.89 1.67 16.36
N LYS A 309 -16.85 2.34 17.02
CA LYS A 309 -18.02 2.91 16.35
C LYS A 309 -17.68 4.19 15.62
N GLY A 310 -18.38 4.44 14.50
CA GLY A 310 -18.33 5.74 13.83
C GLY A 310 -18.69 6.87 14.80
N PHE A 311 -18.17 8.08 14.58
CA PHE A 311 -18.47 9.23 15.41
C PHE A 311 -19.99 9.44 15.51
N LEU A 312 -20.49 9.53 16.75
CA LEU A 312 -21.91 9.58 17.14
C LEU A 312 -22.80 8.44 16.63
N SER A 313 -22.22 7.40 16.04
CA SER A 313 -22.91 6.20 15.58
C SER A 313 -23.10 5.25 16.77
N ARG A 314 -24.31 4.71 16.93
CA ARG A 314 -24.59 3.72 17.99
C ARG A 314 -24.11 2.33 17.60
N ASP A 315 -24.52 1.89 16.41
CA ASP A 315 -24.39 0.48 16.01
C ASP A 315 -23.33 0.28 14.90
N ILE A 316 -23.15 1.28 14.03
CA ILE A 316 -22.30 1.17 12.83
C ILE A 316 -20.82 1.41 13.18
N THR A 317 -19.95 0.48 12.78
CA THR A 317 -18.51 0.56 13.03
C THR A 317 -17.79 1.42 11.99
N VAL A 318 -16.58 1.87 12.30
CA VAL A 318 -15.68 2.51 11.30
C VAL A 318 -15.38 1.54 10.15
N LYS A 319 -15.27 0.23 10.43
CA LYS A 319 -15.11 -0.81 9.41
C LYS A 319 -16.25 -0.79 8.40
N ASP A 320 -17.50 -0.81 8.87
CA ASP A 320 -18.68 -0.84 8.01
C ASP A 320 -18.76 0.43 7.14
N LEU A 321 -18.47 1.60 7.73
CA LEU A 321 -18.46 2.86 7.01
C LEU A 321 -17.39 2.89 5.91
N ILE A 322 -16.17 2.39 6.17
CA ILE A 322 -15.12 2.31 5.15
C ILE A 322 -15.52 1.32 4.04
N SER A 323 -16.03 0.15 4.39
CA SER A 323 -16.42 -0.88 3.42
C SER A 323 -17.57 -0.44 2.51
N GLN A 324 -18.51 0.37 3.01
CA GLN A 324 -19.60 0.93 2.22
C GLN A 324 -19.25 2.25 1.52
N ARG A 325 -17.96 2.63 1.49
CA ARG A 325 -17.48 3.91 0.92
C ARG A 325 -18.17 5.13 1.53
N GLY A 326 -18.43 5.09 2.83
CA GLY A 326 -18.92 6.22 3.61
C GLY A 326 -17.94 7.39 3.56
N ASP A 327 -18.47 8.59 3.81
CA ASP A 327 -17.69 9.82 3.73
C ASP A 327 -17.01 10.17 5.06
N ILE A 328 -15.88 10.85 4.92
CA ILE A 328 -15.20 11.50 6.04
C ILE A 328 -15.84 12.87 6.24
N HIS A 329 -16.23 13.17 7.48
CA HIS A 329 -16.87 14.43 7.84
C HIS A 329 -16.04 15.22 8.86
N HIS A 330 -16.29 16.53 8.90
CA HIS A 330 -15.61 17.43 9.83
C HIS A 330 -16.32 17.48 11.19
N ILE A 331 -15.58 17.32 12.28
CA ILE A 331 -16.10 17.41 13.66
C ILE A 331 -16.50 18.85 13.99
N PHE A 332 -15.65 19.81 13.65
CA PHE A 332 -16.04 21.20 13.49
C PHE A 332 -16.49 21.40 12.04
N PRO A 333 -17.79 21.59 11.77
CA PRO A 333 -18.29 21.58 10.41
C PRO A 333 -17.59 22.59 9.51
N LYS A 334 -17.29 22.17 8.28
CA LYS A 334 -16.59 23.00 7.30
C LYS A 334 -17.27 24.36 7.09
N ASP A 335 -18.58 24.39 6.93
CA ASP A 335 -19.31 25.63 6.67
C ASP A 335 -19.34 26.57 7.88
N TYR A 336 -19.31 26.01 9.09
CA TYR A 336 -19.14 26.77 10.33
C TYR A 336 -17.77 27.49 10.31
N LEU A 337 -16.69 26.74 10.10
CA LEU A 337 -15.33 27.29 10.07
C LEU A 337 -15.11 28.28 8.91
N LYS A 338 -15.68 27.99 7.74
CA LYS A 338 -15.65 28.89 6.57
C LYS A 338 -16.32 30.23 6.88
N SER A 339 -17.45 30.23 7.59
CA SER A 339 -18.14 31.47 8.00
C SER A 339 -17.32 32.33 8.97
N LYS A 340 -16.32 31.72 9.63
CA LYS A 340 -15.38 32.39 10.54
C LYS A 340 -14.07 32.80 9.86
N GLY A 341 -13.98 32.65 8.54
CA GLY A 341 -12.85 33.14 7.74
C GLY A 341 -11.73 32.14 7.48
N LEU A 342 -11.87 30.87 7.90
CA LEU A 342 -10.81 29.86 7.69
C LEU A 342 -10.68 29.44 6.22
N LYS A 343 -9.43 29.31 5.78
CA LYS A 343 -9.08 28.77 4.47
C LYS A 343 -9.18 27.25 4.47
N ARG A 344 -9.23 26.70 3.27
CA ARG A 344 -9.38 25.25 3.05
C ARG A 344 -8.32 24.42 3.77
N SER A 345 -7.06 24.83 3.71
CA SER A 345 -5.96 24.14 4.39
C SER A 345 -6.09 24.12 5.91
N GLU A 346 -6.79 25.09 6.50
CA GLU A 346 -6.92 25.26 7.95
C GLU A 346 -8.08 24.42 8.50
N TYR A 347 -9.22 24.36 7.81
CA TYR A 347 -10.33 23.51 8.27
C TYR A 347 -10.24 22.04 7.83
N ASN A 348 -9.51 21.73 6.74
CA ASN A 348 -9.32 20.36 6.23
C ASN A 348 -8.24 19.57 6.98
N GLN A 349 -8.06 19.80 8.27
CA GLN A 349 -7.07 19.09 9.07
C GLN A 349 -7.53 17.66 9.33
N ILE A 350 -6.63 16.68 9.24
CA ILE A 350 -7.01 15.27 9.52
C ILE A 350 -7.48 15.07 10.97
N ALA A 351 -7.00 15.88 11.90
CA ALA A 351 -7.49 15.91 13.27
C ALA A 351 -8.88 16.56 13.41
N ASN A 352 -9.47 17.09 12.33
CA ASN A 352 -10.87 17.50 12.27
C ASN A 352 -11.75 16.44 11.60
N TYR A 353 -11.20 15.33 11.11
CA TYR A 353 -11.94 14.31 10.37
C TYR A 353 -12.42 13.15 11.24
N ALA A 354 -13.62 12.67 10.96
CA ALA A 354 -14.16 11.42 11.50
C ALA A 354 -15.09 10.75 10.50
N TYR A 355 -15.15 9.41 10.54
CA TYR A 355 -16.22 8.67 9.89
C TYR A 355 -17.48 8.76 10.73
N THR A 356 -18.60 9.15 10.11
CA THR A 356 -19.94 9.20 10.73
C THR A 356 -20.98 8.84 9.67
N GLN A 357 -22.13 8.34 10.09
CA GLN A 357 -23.25 8.11 9.19
C GLN A 357 -23.73 9.45 8.58
N SER A 358 -24.12 9.43 7.30
CA SER A 358 -24.54 10.65 6.58
C SER A 358 -25.76 11.32 7.22
N GLU A 359 -26.71 10.54 7.74
CA GLU A 359 -27.88 11.03 8.47
C GLU A 359 -27.52 11.85 9.71
N ILE A 360 -26.50 11.41 10.46
CA ILE A 360 -25.98 12.14 11.63
C ILE A 360 -25.34 13.45 11.16
N ASN A 361 -24.49 13.38 10.12
CA ASN A 361 -23.81 14.55 9.58
C ASN A 361 -24.80 15.61 9.06
N ILE A 362 -25.89 15.20 8.39
CA ILE A 362 -26.96 16.11 7.93
C ILE A 362 -27.57 16.85 9.13
N LYS A 363 -27.84 16.14 10.24
CA LYS A 363 -28.43 16.74 11.44
C LYS A 363 -27.48 17.67 12.19
N ILE A 364 -26.18 17.37 12.18
CA ILE A 364 -25.14 18.30 12.65
C ILE A 364 -25.21 19.58 11.82
N GLY A 365 -25.13 19.47 10.49
CA GLY A 365 -25.17 20.62 9.57
C GLY A 365 -24.02 21.59 9.82
N LYS A 366 -24.31 22.89 9.92
CA LYS A 366 -23.31 23.97 10.15
C LYS A 366 -23.17 24.40 11.62
N LYS A 367 -23.61 23.57 12.56
CA LYS A 367 -23.63 23.89 13.99
C LYS A 367 -22.24 23.77 14.61
N SER A 368 -21.91 24.61 15.59
CA SER A 368 -20.67 24.45 16.34
C SER A 368 -20.71 23.15 17.17
N PRO A 369 -19.54 22.57 17.52
CA PRO A 369 -19.48 21.45 18.47
C PRO A 369 -20.21 21.73 19.76
N LYS A 370 -20.10 22.95 20.31
CA LYS A 370 -20.88 23.35 21.46
C LYS A 370 -22.38 23.19 21.25
N GLU A 371 -22.90 23.67 20.12
CA GLU A 371 -24.34 23.57 19.84
C GLU A 371 -24.80 22.12 19.66
N TYR A 372 -24.16 21.35 18.77
CA TYR A 372 -24.64 20.00 18.47
C TYR A 372 -24.31 18.98 19.56
N LEU A 373 -23.11 18.99 20.15
CA LEU A 373 -22.74 18.05 21.22
C LEU A 373 -23.55 18.33 22.48
N SER A 374 -23.78 19.58 22.86
CA SER A 374 -24.71 19.90 23.97
C SER A 374 -26.09 19.32 23.71
N GLY A 375 -26.54 19.36 22.44
CA GLY A 375 -27.72 18.64 21.99
C GLY A 375 -27.65 17.14 22.28
N VAL A 376 -26.58 16.46 21.86
CA VAL A 376 -26.36 15.02 22.09
C VAL A 376 -26.33 14.66 23.58
N PHE A 377 -25.65 15.47 24.41
CA PHE A 377 -25.64 15.28 25.87
C PHE A 377 -27.05 15.40 26.46
N LYS A 378 -27.87 16.36 26.02
CA LYS A 378 -29.28 16.45 26.42
C LYS A 378 -30.09 15.22 26.01
N GLN A 379 -29.84 14.63 24.83
CA GLN A 379 -30.48 13.36 24.44
C GLN A 379 -30.15 12.24 25.43
N CYS A 380 -28.92 12.24 25.95
CA CYS A 380 -28.46 11.27 26.94
C CYS A 380 -29.02 11.48 28.35
N GLU A 381 -29.68 12.62 28.59
CA GLU A 381 -30.29 13.01 29.86
C GLU A 381 -31.83 12.91 29.81
N GLY A 382 -32.37 12.14 28.87
CA GLY A 382 -33.82 11.92 28.70
C GLY A 382 -34.50 12.80 27.64
N GLY A 383 -33.71 13.56 26.87
CA GLY A 383 -34.21 14.34 25.73
C GLY A 383 -34.54 13.50 24.48
N GLU A 384 -35.18 14.13 23.50
CA GLU A 384 -35.56 13.50 22.22
C GLU A 384 -34.33 13.07 21.39
N LEU A 385 -34.48 12.00 20.59
CA LEU A 385 -33.45 11.51 19.68
C LEU A 385 -33.22 12.42 18.45
N LYS A 386 -32.54 13.55 18.66
CA LYS A 386 -32.18 14.50 17.62
C LYS A 386 -31.07 14.01 16.70
N TYR A 387 -29.81 13.84 17.13
CA TYR A 387 -28.66 13.72 16.22
C TYR A 387 -28.29 12.30 15.77
N GLY A 388 -28.79 11.28 16.46
CA GLY A 388 -28.45 9.87 16.21
C GLY A 388 -29.08 8.96 17.27
N GLY A 389 -28.67 7.69 17.28
CA GLY A 389 -29.21 6.67 18.19
C GLY A 389 -28.61 6.66 19.61
N ILE A 390 -27.60 7.48 19.90
CA ILE A 390 -26.96 7.54 21.22
C ILE A 390 -27.88 8.25 22.22
N SER A 391 -28.34 7.52 23.24
CA SER A 391 -29.26 8.00 24.29
C SER A 391 -28.75 7.79 25.71
N ASN A 392 -27.51 7.33 25.88
CA ASN A 392 -26.91 7.09 27.20
C ASN A 392 -25.54 7.76 27.27
N LYS A 393 -25.31 8.50 28.37
CA LYS A 393 -24.08 9.26 28.61
C LYS A 393 -22.82 8.40 28.60
N GLN A 394 -22.85 7.20 29.16
CA GLN A 394 -21.71 6.28 29.16
C GLN A 394 -21.35 5.87 27.73
N MET A 395 -22.35 5.57 26.91
CA MET A 395 -22.16 5.20 25.51
C MET A 395 -21.63 6.38 24.68
N LEU A 396 -22.11 7.60 24.95
CA LEU A 396 -21.57 8.81 24.33
C LEU A 396 -20.10 9.01 24.68
N LEU A 397 -19.74 8.97 25.96
CA LEU A 397 -18.35 9.16 26.41
C LEU A 397 -17.42 8.09 25.81
N GLN A 398 -17.89 6.84 25.74
CA GLN A 398 -17.16 5.77 25.08
C GLN A 398 -16.97 6.05 23.57
N ASN A 399 -18.03 6.49 22.86
CA ASN A 399 -17.93 6.84 21.44
C ASN A 399 -16.96 8.03 21.19
N LEU A 400 -16.96 9.04 22.06
CA LEU A 400 -16.01 10.15 21.99
C LEU A 400 -14.57 9.65 22.17
N LYS A 401 -14.33 8.76 23.14
CA LYS A 401 -13.02 8.13 23.38
C LYS A 401 -12.57 7.27 22.18
N GLU A 402 -13.46 6.46 21.61
CA GLU A 402 -13.20 5.64 20.41
C GLU A 402 -12.77 6.49 19.22
N ASN A 403 -13.32 7.71 19.08
CA ASN A 403 -13.00 8.64 17.99
C ASN A 403 -11.92 9.67 18.35
N CYS A 404 -11.26 9.51 19.50
CA CYS A 404 -10.25 10.42 20.04
C CYS A 404 -10.73 11.88 20.13
N ILE A 405 -12.00 12.08 20.49
CA ILE A 405 -12.62 13.40 20.69
C ILE A 405 -12.43 13.81 22.15
N PRO A 406 -11.78 14.94 22.45
CA PRO A 406 -11.69 15.46 23.81
C PRO A 406 -13.08 15.71 24.41
N GLU A 407 -13.31 15.31 25.66
CA GLU A 407 -14.63 15.44 26.30
C GLU A 407 -15.10 16.91 26.41
N ASP A 408 -14.16 17.85 26.53
CA ASP A 408 -14.43 19.29 26.58
C ASP A 408 -14.79 19.89 25.21
N THR A 409 -14.77 19.10 24.13
CA THR A 409 -15.23 19.54 22.79
C THR A 409 -16.68 20.02 22.81
N LYS A 410 -17.51 19.51 23.73
CA LYS A 410 -18.89 19.96 23.91
C LYS A 410 -19.05 21.42 24.35
N ASP A 411 -17.96 22.02 24.84
CA ASP A 411 -17.95 23.40 25.32
C ASP A 411 -17.20 24.33 24.34
N MET A 412 -16.65 23.78 23.26
CA MET A 412 -15.80 24.50 22.30
C MET A 412 -16.59 25.18 21.18
N GLU A 413 -16.21 26.43 20.92
CA GLU A 413 -16.60 27.24 19.78
C GLU A 413 -15.37 27.45 18.88
N PHE A 414 -15.51 28.34 17.90
CA PHE A 414 -14.48 28.69 16.93
C PHE A 414 -13.13 29.05 17.59
N GLU A 415 -13.16 29.80 18.68
CA GLU A 415 -11.97 30.30 19.36
C GLU A 415 -11.09 29.17 19.93
N GLN A 416 -11.66 27.98 20.16
CA GLN A 416 -10.95 26.81 20.67
C GLN A 416 -10.60 25.79 19.57
N PHE A 417 -10.80 26.10 18.28
CA PHE A 417 -10.58 25.14 17.20
C PHE A 417 -9.13 24.63 17.12
N GLU A 418 -8.12 25.51 17.22
CA GLU A 418 -6.72 25.08 17.20
C GLU A 418 -6.36 24.22 18.41
N HIS A 419 -6.85 24.59 19.60
CA HIS A 419 -6.68 23.82 20.83
C HIS A 419 -7.31 22.42 20.72
N PHE A 420 -8.49 22.32 20.11
CA PHE A 420 -9.11 21.04 19.79
C PHE A 420 -8.21 20.17 18.91
N LEU A 421 -7.67 20.74 17.83
CA LEU A 421 -6.80 20.01 16.91
C LEU A 421 -5.54 19.50 17.63
N GLU A 422 -4.92 20.31 18.48
CA GLU A 422 -3.75 19.92 19.28
C GLU A 422 -4.07 18.76 20.22
N LYS A 423 -5.14 18.88 21.02
CA LYS A 423 -5.59 17.81 21.93
C LYS A 423 -5.92 16.52 21.19
N ARG A 424 -6.67 16.61 20.09
CA ARG A 424 -7.08 15.44 19.31
C ARG A 424 -5.87 14.73 18.68
N ARG A 425 -4.86 15.46 18.16
CA ARG A 425 -3.64 14.84 17.64
C ARG A 425 -2.90 14.03 18.70
N ILE A 426 -2.84 14.50 19.95
CA ILE A 426 -2.26 13.75 21.07
C ILE A 426 -3.04 12.45 21.32
N LEU A 427 -4.38 12.52 21.38
CA LEU A 427 -5.23 11.34 21.58
C LEU A 427 -5.12 10.34 20.42
N MET A 428 -5.06 10.83 19.18
CA MET A 428 -4.85 9.99 17.99
C MET A 428 -3.49 9.30 18.03
N ALA A 429 -2.41 10.02 18.36
CA ALA A 429 -1.07 9.45 18.49
C ALA A 429 -1.02 8.36 19.57
N LYS A 430 -1.69 8.59 20.71
CA LYS A 430 -1.82 7.58 21.77
C LYS A 430 -2.56 6.32 21.29
N LYS A 431 -3.70 6.47 20.60
CA LYS A 431 -4.43 5.32 20.02
C LYS A 431 -3.58 4.56 19.01
N ILE A 432 -2.84 5.25 18.14
CA ILE A 432 -1.92 4.62 17.18
C ILE A 432 -0.82 3.83 17.93
N LYS A 433 -0.25 4.39 19.01
CA LYS A 433 0.74 3.70 19.84
C LYS A 433 0.17 2.42 20.44
N GLU A 434 -0.99 2.51 21.09
CA GLU A 434 -1.71 1.36 21.68
C GLU A 434 -2.02 0.30 20.62
N TYR A 435 -2.49 0.72 19.46
CA TYR A 435 -2.73 -0.15 18.31
C TYR A 435 -1.47 -0.87 17.87
N TYR A 436 -0.36 -0.16 17.65
CA TYR A 436 0.89 -0.77 17.20
C TYR A 436 1.40 -1.86 18.16
N TYR A 437 1.35 -1.62 19.47
CA TYR A 437 1.79 -2.58 20.47
C TYR A 437 0.81 -3.75 20.69
N SER A 438 -0.44 -3.64 20.20
CA SER A 438 -1.40 -4.74 20.18
C SER A 438 -1.22 -5.73 19.01
N LEU A 439 -0.37 -5.39 18.03
CA LEU A 439 -0.19 -6.15 16.79
C LEU A 439 0.61 -7.45 16.94
#